data_AF-A0A838DQ06-F1
#
_entry.id   AF-A0A838DQ06-F1
#
_cell.length_a   1.000
_cell.length_b   1.000
_cell.length_c   1.000
_cell.angle_alpha   90.00
_cell.angle_beta   90.00
_cell.angle_gamma   90.00
#
_symmetry.space_group_name_H-M   'P 1'
#
loop_
_entity.id
_entity.type
_entity.pdbx_description
1 polymer ?
#
loop_
_entity_poly.entity_id
_entity_poly.type
_entity_poly.pdbx_seq_one_letter_code
_entity_poly.pdbx_strand_id
1 'polypeptide(L)'
;MADNLEIIGREALAYLALKHAARERALPKSRAAIRQCANSIRAAHRQQFQSAQELLAQAADLLREMAEELRDHQDIFYAGFVQDAQKEYAEAATFVALVQEQPIPLPPDLTIDWAPYLNGLGEAVGELRRYILDQLRHQNFDRCELLLSSMDTIYALLTTVDFPEAVTGGLRRTTDATRGILEKTRGDLTVAVGQAQLQRTMLNLQEALQRHTS
;
A
#
# COMPACT_ATOMS: atom_id res chain seq x y z
N MET A 1 35.29 -25.75 -35.11
CA MET A 1 35.16 -25.50 -33.65
C MET A 1 35.21 -24.01 -33.32
N ALA A 2 36.15 -23.22 -33.87
CA ALA A 2 36.20 -21.77 -33.67
C ALA A 2 35.00 -21.01 -34.30
N ASP A 3 34.54 -21.40 -35.49
CA ASP A 3 33.36 -20.77 -36.15
C ASP A 3 32.08 -20.82 -35.31
N ASN A 4 31.85 -21.94 -34.62
CA ASN A 4 30.69 -22.06 -33.73
C ASN A 4 30.81 -21.12 -32.53
N LEU A 5 32.03 -20.83 -32.07
CA LEU A 5 32.27 -19.92 -30.95
C LEU A 5 31.97 -18.46 -31.34
N GLU A 6 32.29 -18.06 -32.56
CA GLU A 6 31.95 -16.73 -33.08
C GLU A 6 30.44 -16.55 -33.28
N ILE A 7 29.74 -17.59 -33.76
CA ILE A 7 28.28 -17.59 -33.89
C ILE A 7 27.64 -17.52 -32.50
N ILE A 8 28.06 -18.39 -31.57
CA ILE A 8 27.57 -18.38 -30.18
C ILE A 8 27.79 -17.01 -29.53
N GLY A 9 28.98 -16.42 -29.69
CA GLY A 9 29.29 -15.10 -29.14
C GLY A 9 28.38 -14.01 -29.69
N ARG A 10 28.15 -14.00 -31.01
CA ARG A 10 27.28 -13.02 -31.67
C ARG A 10 25.83 -13.15 -31.23
N GLU A 11 25.29 -14.37 -31.21
CA GLU A 11 23.91 -14.63 -30.80
C GLU A 11 23.69 -14.33 -29.32
N ALA A 12 24.62 -14.72 -28.45
CA ALA A 12 24.56 -14.43 -27.03
C ALA A 12 24.59 -12.92 -26.75
N LEU A 13 25.48 -12.18 -27.40
CA LEU A 13 25.56 -10.71 -27.26
C LEU A 13 24.28 -10.04 -27.75
N ALA A 14 23.73 -10.46 -28.89
CA ALA A 14 22.47 -9.90 -29.40
C ALA A 14 21.29 -10.17 -28.45
N TYR A 15 21.19 -11.41 -27.94
CA TYR A 15 20.15 -11.80 -26.98
C TYR A 15 20.24 -11.00 -25.66
N LEU A 16 21.44 -10.87 -25.10
CA LEU A 16 21.66 -10.12 -23.86
C LEU A 16 21.45 -8.61 -24.04
N ALA A 17 21.83 -8.06 -25.20
CA ALA A 17 21.59 -6.66 -25.53
C ALA A 17 20.09 -6.32 -25.59
N LEU A 18 19.27 -7.20 -26.17
CA LEU A 18 17.81 -7.03 -26.21
C LEU A 18 17.21 -7.00 -24.80
N LYS A 19 17.59 -7.95 -23.93
CA LYS A 19 17.14 -7.98 -22.53
C LYS A 19 17.58 -6.75 -21.75
N HIS A 20 18.84 -6.35 -21.92
CA HIS A 20 19.38 -5.17 -21.25
C HIS A 20 18.62 -3.90 -21.68
N ALA A 21 18.34 -3.74 -22.97
CA ALA A 21 17.57 -2.61 -23.48
C ALA A 21 16.14 -2.59 -22.94
N ALA A 22 15.47 -3.75 -22.84
CA ALA A 22 14.14 -3.86 -22.23
C ALA A 22 14.14 -3.44 -20.75
N ARG A 23 15.13 -3.90 -19.99
CA ARG A 23 15.32 -3.51 -18.58
C ARG A 23 15.55 -2.01 -18.43
N GLU A 24 16.42 -1.41 -19.24
CA GLU A 24 16.74 0.03 -19.16
C GLU A 24 15.55 0.92 -19.53
N ARG A 25 14.60 0.43 -20.33
CA ARG A 25 13.33 1.13 -20.61
C ARG A 25 12.32 1.02 -19.46
N ALA A 26 12.23 -0.16 -18.82
CA ALA A 26 11.24 -0.42 -17.79
C ALA A 26 11.64 0.10 -16.41
N LEU A 27 12.93 0.05 -16.04
CA LEU A 27 13.39 0.43 -14.71
C LEU A 27 13.07 1.91 -14.33
N PRO A 28 13.23 2.90 -15.23
CA PRO A 28 12.82 4.27 -14.95
C PRO A 28 11.31 4.41 -14.72
N LYS A 29 10.49 3.63 -15.45
CA LYS A 29 9.03 3.63 -15.29
C LYS A 29 8.60 3.06 -13.95
N SER A 30 9.23 1.98 -13.49
CA SER A 30 8.97 1.42 -12.15
C SER A 30 9.27 2.46 -11.07
N ARG A 31 10.44 3.11 -11.14
CA ARG A 31 10.79 4.20 -10.21
C ARG A 31 9.81 5.38 -10.29
N ALA A 32 9.30 5.70 -11.48
CA ALA A 32 8.30 6.74 -11.66
C ALA A 32 6.96 6.35 -11.04
N ALA A 33 6.49 5.12 -11.25
CA ALA A 33 5.25 4.59 -10.67
C ALA A 33 5.31 4.64 -9.14
N ILE A 34 6.40 4.15 -8.53
CA ILE A 34 6.62 4.21 -7.07
C ILE A 34 6.57 5.67 -6.57
N ARG A 35 7.18 6.62 -7.29
CA ARG A 35 7.09 8.04 -6.93
C ARG A 35 5.65 8.57 -6.98
N GLN A 36 4.87 8.17 -7.99
CA GLN A 36 3.47 8.58 -8.09
C GLN A 36 2.62 7.96 -6.97
N CYS A 37 2.84 6.70 -6.61
CA CYS A 37 2.19 6.05 -5.46
C CYS A 37 2.50 6.82 -4.16
N ALA A 38 3.77 7.11 -3.89
CA ALA A 38 4.17 7.88 -2.71
C ALA A 38 3.58 9.31 -2.70
N ASN A 39 3.50 9.96 -3.86
CA ASN A 39 2.85 11.27 -3.99
C ASN A 39 1.34 11.19 -3.74
N SER A 40 0.70 10.13 -4.23
CA SER A 40 -0.74 9.88 -4.04
C SER A 40 -1.08 9.69 -2.57
N ILE A 41 -0.32 8.84 -1.86
CA ILE A 41 -0.46 8.65 -0.40
C ILE A 41 -0.32 9.98 0.33
N ARG A 42 0.70 10.79 0.01
CA ARG A 42 0.87 12.13 0.61
C ARG A 42 -0.29 13.07 0.31
N ALA A 43 -0.84 13.04 -0.91
CA ALA A 43 -2.01 13.84 -1.28
C ALA A 43 -3.25 13.39 -0.49
N ALA A 44 -3.46 12.08 -0.34
CA ALA A 44 -4.57 11.51 0.41
C ALA A 44 -4.50 11.82 1.92
N HIS A 45 -3.31 11.81 2.53
CA HIS A 45 -3.13 12.31 3.91
C HIS A 45 -3.55 13.79 4.06
N ARG A 46 -3.31 14.61 3.03
CA ARG A 46 -3.77 16.01 2.98
C ARG A 46 -5.21 16.17 2.49
N GLN A 47 -5.97 15.09 2.36
CA GLN A 47 -7.34 15.08 1.84
C GLN A 47 -7.49 15.66 0.43
N GLN A 48 -6.40 15.67 -0.35
CA GLN A 48 -6.38 16.10 -1.76
C GLN A 48 -6.74 14.92 -2.66
N PHE A 49 -7.96 14.37 -2.51
CA PHE A 49 -8.35 13.08 -3.09
C PHE A 49 -8.35 13.07 -4.63
N GLN A 50 -8.77 14.15 -5.27
CA GLN A 50 -8.71 14.26 -6.73
C GLN A 50 -7.28 14.11 -7.25
N SER A 51 -6.33 14.83 -6.63
CA SER A 51 -4.91 14.71 -6.99
C SER A 51 -4.37 13.31 -6.69
N ALA A 52 -4.78 12.69 -5.59
CA ALA A 52 -4.40 11.32 -5.26
C ALA A 52 -4.86 10.32 -6.33
N GLN A 53 -6.09 10.46 -6.83
CA GLN A 53 -6.64 9.63 -7.91
C GLN A 53 -5.92 9.87 -9.24
N GLU A 54 -5.63 11.12 -9.61
CA GLU A 54 -4.87 11.45 -10.83
C GLU A 54 -3.46 10.84 -10.80
N LEU A 55 -2.81 10.85 -9.64
CA LEU A 55 -1.49 10.24 -9.45
C LEU A 55 -1.55 8.70 -9.53
N LEU A 56 -2.61 8.08 -9.01
CA LEU A 56 -2.83 6.63 -9.16
C LEU A 56 -3.09 6.24 -10.61
N ALA A 57 -3.84 7.04 -11.37
CA ALA A 57 -4.05 6.79 -12.80
C ALA A 57 -2.72 6.81 -13.57
N GLN A 58 -1.85 7.79 -13.29
CA GLN A 58 -0.51 7.86 -13.88
C GLN A 58 0.36 6.65 -13.49
N ALA A 59 0.28 6.18 -12.24
CA ALA A 59 0.98 4.98 -11.82
C ALA A 59 0.48 3.73 -12.56
N ALA A 60 -0.84 3.61 -12.75
CA ALA A 60 -1.46 2.52 -13.50
C ALA A 60 -1.03 2.51 -14.97
N ASP A 61 -0.95 3.69 -15.60
CA ASP A 61 -0.45 3.83 -16.97
C ASP A 61 0.99 3.33 -17.09
N LEU A 62 1.87 3.73 -16.17
CA LEU A 62 3.27 3.29 -16.15
C LEU A 62 3.41 1.78 -15.93
N LEU A 63 2.58 1.18 -15.05
CA LEU A 63 2.57 -0.27 -14.84
C LEU A 63 2.14 -1.02 -16.10
N ARG A 64 1.10 -0.53 -16.80
CA ARG A 64 0.63 -1.11 -18.05
C ARG A 64 1.69 -1.05 -19.14
N GLU A 65 2.31 0.13 -19.33
CA GLU A 65 3.40 0.30 -20.30
C GLU A 65 4.56 -0.67 -20.02
N MET A 66 4.95 -0.84 -18.75
CA MET A 66 5.98 -1.82 -18.38
C MET A 66 5.57 -3.25 -18.69
N ALA A 67 4.32 -3.63 -18.40
CA ALA A 67 3.81 -4.97 -18.69
C ALA A 67 3.80 -5.26 -20.20
N GLU A 68 3.49 -4.27 -21.03
CA GLU A 68 3.53 -4.39 -22.48
C GLU A 68 4.97 -4.48 -23.01
N GLU A 69 5.88 -3.61 -22.54
CA GLU A 69 7.29 -3.61 -22.97
C GLU A 69 8.07 -4.86 -22.56
N LEU A 70 7.66 -5.50 -21.47
CA LEU A 70 8.31 -6.69 -20.94
C LEU A 70 7.59 -8.00 -21.28
N ARG A 71 6.55 -7.95 -22.13
CA ARG A 71 5.74 -9.12 -22.53
C ARG A 71 6.60 -10.28 -23.05
N ASP A 72 7.61 -9.96 -23.86
CA ASP A 72 8.55 -10.93 -24.45
C ASP A 72 9.80 -11.17 -23.58
N HIS A 73 9.88 -10.53 -22.41
CA HIS A 73 11.03 -10.54 -21.49
C HIS A 73 10.57 -10.83 -20.05
N GLN A 74 9.86 -11.95 -19.86
CA GLN A 74 9.26 -12.32 -18.58
C GLN A 74 10.28 -12.49 -17.44
N ASP A 75 11.50 -12.93 -17.76
CA ASP A 75 12.58 -13.02 -16.78
C ASP A 75 13.00 -11.64 -16.22
N ILE A 76 12.86 -10.58 -17.02
CA ILE A 76 13.06 -9.20 -16.59
C ILE A 76 11.83 -8.68 -15.84
N PHE A 77 10.62 -9.05 -16.29
CA PHE A 77 9.37 -8.70 -15.59
C PHE A 77 9.35 -9.22 -14.15
N TYR A 78 9.84 -10.44 -13.92
CA TYR A 78 9.92 -11.06 -12.59
C TYR A 78 11.27 -10.83 -11.88
N ALA A 79 12.06 -9.84 -12.32
CA ALA A 79 13.32 -9.49 -11.68
C ALA A 79 13.17 -8.68 -10.37
N GLY A 80 11.94 -8.45 -9.89
CA GLY A 80 11.63 -7.82 -8.60
C GLY A 80 11.15 -6.37 -8.70
N PHE A 81 11.77 -5.55 -9.56
CA PHE A 81 11.47 -4.11 -9.61
C PHE A 81 10.05 -3.78 -10.11
N VAL A 82 9.42 -4.68 -10.87
CA VAL A 82 8.01 -4.53 -11.27
C VAL A 82 7.10 -4.89 -10.11
N GLN A 83 7.41 -5.98 -9.40
CA GLN A 83 6.66 -6.43 -8.22
C GLN A 83 6.71 -5.38 -7.10
N ASP A 84 7.85 -4.72 -6.91
CA ASP A 84 7.98 -3.58 -5.99
C ASP A 84 7.03 -2.44 -6.37
N ALA A 85 6.97 -2.06 -7.65
CA ALA A 85 6.07 -1.01 -8.13
C ALA A 85 4.59 -1.42 -8.02
N GLN A 86 4.25 -2.68 -8.31
CA GLN A 86 2.89 -3.21 -8.15
C GLN A 86 2.45 -3.22 -6.68
N LYS A 87 3.35 -3.57 -5.76
CA LYS A 87 3.10 -3.58 -4.31
C LYS A 87 2.81 -2.16 -3.80
N GLU A 88 3.65 -1.19 -4.17
CA GLU A 88 3.47 0.23 -3.81
C GLU A 88 2.19 0.82 -4.43
N TYR A 89 1.81 0.36 -5.62
CA TYR A 89 0.54 0.72 -6.24
C TYR A 89 -0.67 0.14 -5.50
N ALA A 90 -0.61 -1.13 -5.10
CA ALA A 90 -1.65 -1.78 -4.30
C ALA A 90 -1.81 -1.10 -2.94
N GLU A 91 -0.71 -0.74 -2.28
CA GLU A 91 -0.69 0.02 -1.03
C GLU A 91 -1.43 1.36 -1.22
N ALA A 92 -0.99 2.16 -2.19
CA ALA A 92 -1.55 3.49 -2.43
C ALA A 92 -3.04 3.42 -2.81
N ALA A 93 -3.43 2.50 -3.69
CA ALA A 93 -4.81 2.32 -4.10
C ALA A 93 -5.72 1.90 -2.94
N THR A 94 -5.26 0.95 -2.11
CA THR A 94 -5.98 0.48 -0.92
C THR A 94 -6.14 1.60 0.09
N PHE A 95 -5.05 2.31 0.40
CA PHE A 95 -5.09 3.42 1.33
C PHE A 95 -6.08 4.50 0.87
N VAL A 96 -5.97 4.94 -0.39
CA VAL A 96 -6.83 5.96 -1.00
C VAL A 96 -8.31 5.55 -0.99
N ALA A 97 -8.61 4.28 -1.27
CA ALA A 97 -9.98 3.77 -1.21
C ALA A 97 -10.55 3.83 0.20
N LEU A 98 -9.82 3.30 1.20
CA LEU A 98 -10.28 3.23 2.58
C LEU A 98 -10.48 4.62 3.21
N VAL A 99 -9.56 5.55 2.97
CA VAL A 99 -9.70 6.93 3.48
C VAL A 99 -10.84 7.71 2.82
N GLN A 100 -11.39 7.23 1.71
CA GLN A 100 -12.60 7.76 1.06
C GLN A 100 -13.85 6.90 1.29
N GLU A 101 -13.78 5.88 2.15
CA GLU A 101 -14.91 4.95 2.40
C GLU A 101 -15.38 4.22 1.14
N GLN A 102 -14.46 3.99 0.20
CA GLN A 102 -14.70 3.24 -1.02
C GLN A 102 -14.28 1.78 -0.84
N PRO A 103 -14.88 0.84 -1.61
CA PRO A 103 -14.45 -0.55 -1.61
C PRO A 103 -12.98 -0.67 -2.04
N ILE A 104 -12.27 -1.62 -1.43
CA ILE A 104 -10.90 -1.95 -1.81
C ILE A 104 -10.93 -2.51 -3.25
N PRO A 105 -10.14 -1.96 -4.19
CA PRO A 105 -10.10 -2.45 -5.57
C PRO A 105 -9.51 -3.87 -5.62
N LEU A 106 -10.03 -4.71 -6.52
CA LEU A 106 -9.54 -6.08 -6.67
C LEU A 106 -8.24 -6.10 -7.50
N PRO A 107 -7.37 -7.11 -7.35
CA PRO A 107 -6.15 -7.24 -8.15
C PRO A 107 -6.39 -7.20 -9.67
N PRO A 108 -7.45 -7.84 -10.22
CA PRO A 108 -7.77 -7.72 -11.65
C PRO A 108 -8.08 -6.29 -12.09
N ASP A 109 -8.73 -5.49 -11.24
CA ASP A 109 -9.06 -4.08 -11.53
C ASP A 109 -7.78 -3.22 -11.56
N LEU A 110 -6.79 -3.59 -10.74
CA LEU A 110 -5.48 -2.96 -10.68
C LEU A 110 -4.50 -3.52 -11.72
N THR A 111 -4.84 -4.61 -12.41
CA THR A 111 -3.97 -5.34 -13.34
C THR A 111 -2.62 -5.76 -12.73
N ILE A 112 -2.63 -6.23 -11.48
CA ILE A 112 -1.42 -6.68 -10.76
C ILE A 112 -1.53 -8.11 -10.23
N ASP A 113 -0.37 -8.71 -9.93
CA ASP A 113 -0.28 -10.05 -9.38
C ASP A 113 -0.70 -10.12 -7.91
N TRP A 114 -1.14 -11.31 -7.47
CA TRP A 114 -1.63 -11.55 -6.11
C TRP A 114 -0.58 -11.32 -5.01
N ALA A 115 0.67 -11.74 -5.22
CA ALA A 115 1.70 -11.60 -4.19
C ALA A 115 2.03 -10.12 -3.89
N PRO A 116 2.32 -9.26 -4.89
CA PRO A 116 2.44 -7.82 -4.67
C PRO A 116 1.17 -7.18 -4.07
N TYR A 117 -0.02 -7.58 -4.53
CA TYR A 117 -1.28 -7.07 -4.00
C TYR A 117 -1.44 -7.34 -2.50
N LEU A 118 -1.25 -8.59 -2.06
CA LEU A 118 -1.39 -8.97 -0.65
C LEU A 118 -0.35 -8.25 0.23
N ASN A 119 0.88 -8.09 -0.25
CA ASN A 119 1.89 -7.32 0.48
C ASN A 119 1.52 -5.83 0.55
N GLY A 120 1.00 -5.25 -0.53
CA GLY A 120 0.54 -3.86 -0.54
C GLY A 120 -0.64 -3.62 0.41
N LEU A 121 -1.56 -4.58 0.55
CA LEU A 121 -2.62 -4.51 1.58
C LEU A 121 -2.01 -4.39 2.99
N GLY A 122 -0.99 -5.20 3.28
CA GLY A 122 -0.31 -5.18 4.57
C GLY A 122 0.46 -3.89 4.84
N GLU A 123 1.12 -3.34 3.82
CA GLU A 123 1.82 -2.04 3.92
C GLU A 123 0.83 -0.87 4.10
N ALA A 124 -0.34 -0.93 3.45
CA ALA A 124 -1.39 0.07 3.61
C ALA A 124 -1.87 0.20 5.07
N VAL A 125 -1.78 -0.86 5.88
CA VAL A 125 -2.09 -0.80 7.32
C VAL A 125 -1.17 0.16 8.07
N GLY A 126 0.09 0.29 7.64
CA GLY A 126 1.01 1.30 8.16
C GLY A 126 0.56 2.73 7.87
N GLU A 127 0.14 2.99 6.63
CA GLU A 127 -0.39 4.31 6.24
C GLU A 127 -1.74 4.63 6.89
N LEU A 128 -2.61 3.63 7.08
CA LEU A 128 -3.84 3.75 7.85
C LEU A 128 -3.56 4.15 9.30
N ARG A 129 -2.56 3.52 9.96
CA ARG A 129 -2.15 3.93 11.31
C ARG A 129 -1.74 5.40 11.33
N ARG A 130 -0.91 5.84 10.37
CA ARG A 130 -0.48 7.25 10.29
C ARG A 130 -1.68 8.18 10.18
N TYR A 131 -2.62 7.85 9.29
CA TYR A 131 -3.83 8.64 9.08
C TYR A 131 -4.72 8.67 10.33
N ILE A 132 -4.93 7.53 11.00
CA ILE A 132 -5.70 7.43 12.25
C ILE A 132 -5.09 8.33 13.33
N LEU A 133 -3.76 8.30 13.51
CA LEU A 133 -3.10 9.15 14.50
C LEU A 133 -3.29 10.64 14.21
N ASP A 134 -3.31 11.03 12.93
CA ASP A 134 -3.63 12.42 12.55
C ASP A 134 -5.11 12.76 12.80
N GLN A 135 -6.05 11.85 12.50
CA GLN A 135 -7.48 12.05 12.76
C GLN A 135 -7.81 12.12 14.26
N LEU A 136 -7.09 11.37 15.10
CA LEU A 136 -7.22 11.41 16.56
C LEU A 136 -6.96 12.81 17.12
N ARG A 137 -6.00 13.55 16.54
CA ARG A 137 -5.72 14.94 16.94
C ARG A 137 -6.90 15.89 16.69
N HIS A 138 -7.78 15.53 15.75
CA HIS A 138 -8.99 16.26 15.40
C HIS A 138 -10.25 15.69 16.08
N GLN A 139 -10.11 14.71 16.99
CA GLN A 139 -11.21 14.05 17.71
C GLN A 139 -12.23 13.34 16.79
N ASN A 140 -11.79 12.93 15.59
CA ASN A 140 -12.62 12.20 14.62
C ASN A 140 -12.67 10.70 14.96
N PHE A 141 -13.20 10.33 16.13
CA PHE A 141 -13.15 8.97 16.65
C PHE A 141 -13.91 7.94 15.79
N ASP A 142 -15.09 8.29 15.29
CA ASP A 142 -15.91 7.39 14.45
C ASP A 142 -15.14 6.98 13.17
N ARG A 143 -14.43 7.94 12.57
CA ARG A 143 -13.57 7.69 11.40
C ARG A 143 -12.41 6.75 11.77
N CYS A 144 -11.82 6.94 12.94
CA CYS A 144 -10.71 6.11 13.41
C CYS A 144 -11.15 4.66 13.65
N GLU A 145 -12.33 4.43 14.23
CA GLU A 145 -12.90 3.10 14.46
C GLU A 145 -13.19 2.37 13.14
N LEU A 146 -13.75 3.05 12.14
CA LEU A 146 -14.00 2.45 10.82
C LEU A 146 -12.70 1.98 10.15
N LEU A 147 -11.66 2.83 10.19
CA LEU A 147 -10.36 2.48 9.63
C LEU A 147 -9.67 1.37 10.42
N LEU A 148 -9.79 1.36 11.75
CA LEU A 148 -9.26 0.28 12.59
C LEU A 148 -9.93 -1.06 12.25
N SER A 149 -11.25 -1.08 12.06
CA SER A 149 -11.98 -2.27 11.61
C SER A 149 -11.53 -2.76 10.23
N SER A 150 -11.19 -1.83 9.34
CA SER A 150 -10.62 -2.17 8.03
C SER A 150 -9.23 -2.80 8.17
N MET A 151 -8.38 -2.27 9.06
CA MET A 151 -7.07 -2.87 9.38
C MET A 151 -7.22 -4.29 9.95
N ASP A 152 -8.21 -4.51 10.82
CA ASP A 152 -8.54 -5.83 11.36
C ASP A 152 -8.95 -6.82 10.26
N THR A 153 -9.78 -6.36 9.32
CA THR A 153 -10.24 -7.18 8.19
C THR A 153 -9.08 -7.58 7.27
N ILE A 154 -8.17 -6.63 6.99
CA ILE A 154 -6.95 -6.91 6.22
C ILE A 154 -6.09 -7.95 6.95
N TYR A 155 -5.82 -7.75 8.25
CA TYR A 155 -5.04 -8.70 9.03
C TYR A 155 -5.66 -10.10 9.07
N ALA A 156 -6.98 -10.18 9.26
CA ALA A 156 -7.70 -11.44 9.23
C ALA A 156 -7.55 -12.15 7.89
N LEU A 157 -7.63 -11.44 6.76
CA LEU A 157 -7.36 -12.01 5.43
C LEU A 157 -5.92 -12.52 5.34
N LEU A 158 -4.93 -11.69 5.70
CA LEU A 158 -3.51 -12.05 5.56
C LEU A 158 -3.10 -13.27 6.38
N THR A 159 -3.75 -13.52 7.51
CA THR A 159 -3.48 -14.72 8.34
C THR A 159 -4.05 -16.01 7.75
N THR A 160 -5.00 -15.94 6.81
CA THR A 160 -5.51 -17.13 6.10
C THR A 160 -4.57 -17.64 5.00
N VAL A 161 -3.58 -16.85 4.61
CA VAL A 161 -2.67 -17.16 3.51
C VAL A 161 -1.50 -18.02 4.02
N ASP A 162 -1.68 -19.33 4.06
CA ASP A 162 -0.67 -20.31 4.48
C ASP A 162 0.08 -20.91 3.27
N PHE A 163 1.00 -20.14 2.69
CA PHE A 163 1.82 -20.56 1.55
C PHE A 163 3.30 -20.22 1.77
N PRO A 164 4.24 -20.97 1.15
CA PRO A 164 5.66 -20.67 1.23
C PRO A 164 6.02 -19.26 0.73
N GLU A 165 7.09 -18.68 1.27
CA GLU A 165 7.55 -17.32 0.89
C GLU A 165 7.87 -17.18 -0.60
N ALA A 166 8.30 -18.27 -1.24
CA ALA A 166 8.56 -18.30 -2.68
C ALA A 166 7.31 -18.00 -3.54
N VAL A 167 6.11 -18.23 -2.98
CA VAL A 167 4.83 -17.95 -3.65
C VAL A 167 4.26 -16.59 -3.20
N THR A 168 4.47 -16.22 -1.94
CA THR A 168 3.84 -15.03 -1.35
C THR A 168 4.71 -13.78 -1.37
N GLY A 169 5.98 -13.89 -1.76
CA GLY A 169 6.89 -12.74 -1.85
C GLY A 169 7.21 -12.10 -0.50
N GLY A 170 7.34 -12.90 0.56
CA GLY A 170 7.68 -12.40 1.91
C GLY A 170 6.48 -11.95 2.75
N LEU A 171 5.26 -12.33 2.35
CA LEU A 171 4.01 -11.92 3.02
C LEU A 171 3.99 -12.17 4.53
N ARG A 172 4.60 -13.26 5.00
CA ARG A 172 4.65 -13.58 6.44
C ARG A 172 5.23 -12.44 7.28
N ARG A 173 6.33 -11.83 6.81
CA ARG A 173 6.96 -10.68 7.47
C ARG A 173 6.03 -9.46 7.48
N THR A 174 5.32 -9.25 6.38
CA THR A 174 4.32 -8.18 6.25
C THR A 174 3.16 -8.40 7.22
N THR A 175 2.61 -9.61 7.29
CA THR A 175 1.54 -9.98 8.23
C THR A 175 1.94 -9.77 9.69
N ASP A 176 3.17 -10.15 10.07
CA ASP A 176 3.70 -9.93 11.42
C ASP A 176 3.83 -8.43 11.73
N ALA A 177 4.30 -7.63 10.78
CA ALA A 177 4.36 -6.17 10.92
C ALA A 177 2.96 -5.55 11.05
N THR A 178 2.01 -5.98 10.21
CA THR A 178 0.60 -5.58 10.24
C THR A 178 -0.01 -5.84 11.61
N ARG A 179 0.24 -7.01 12.21
CA ARG A 179 -0.23 -7.33 13.57
C ARG A 179 0.26 -6.32 14.61
N GLY A 180 1.57 -6.06 14.62
CA GLY A 180 2.17 -5.13 15.58
C GLY A 180 1.68 -3.69 15.42
N ILE A 181 1.41 -3.26 14.19
CA ILE A 181 0.83 -1.95 13.88
C ILE A 181 -0.61 -1.87 14.39
N LEU A 182 -1.42 -2.89 14.08
CA LEU A 182 -2.82 -2.99 14.48
C LEU A 182 -3.00 -2.97 16.01
N GLU A 183 -2.24 -3.80 16.73
CA GLU A 183 -2.29 -3.87 18.20
C GLU A 183 -1.96 -2.52 18.84
N LYS A 184 -0.91 -1.83 18.34
CA LYS A 184 -0.55 -0.49 18.81
C LYS A 184 -1.64 0.53 18.50
N THR A 185 -2.23 0.50 17.31
CA THR A 185 -3.27 1.48 16.90
C THR A 185 -4.52 1.32 17.73
N ARG A 186 -4.92 0.08 18.01
CA ARG A 186 -6.04 -0.20 18.93
C ARG A 186 -5.78 0.36 20.33
N GLY A 187 -4.56 0.16 20.84
CA GLY A 187 -4.15 0.72 22.13
C GLY A 187 -4.25 2.25 22.17
N ASP A 188 -3.66 2.92 21.17
CA ASP A 188 -3.67 4.39 21.05
C ASP A 188 -5.10 4.94 20.96
N LEU A 189 -5.96 4.33 20.14
CA LEU A 189 -7.36 4.73 19.97
C LEU A 189 -8.15 4.55 21.27
N THR A 190 -7.99 3.42 21.96
CA THR A 190 -8.67 3.14 23.23
C THR A 190 -8.31 4.19 24.29
N VAL A 191 -7.02 4.56 24.40
CA VAL A 191 -6.57 5.60 25.32
C VAL A 191 -7.18 6.95 24.96
N ALA A 192 -7.14 7.33 23.68
CA ALA A 192 -7.66 8.62 23.23
C ALA A 192 -9.18 8.76 23.46
N VAL A 193 -9.96 7.70 23.17
CA VAL A 193 -11.41 7.66 23.42
C VAL A 193 -11.71 7.75 24.92
N GLY A 194 -10.98 6.99 25.75
CA GLY A 194 -11.13 7.05 27.20
C GLY A 194 -10.85 8.45 27.78
N GLN A 195 -9.80 9.12 27.30
CA GLN A 195 -9.48 10.49 27.68
C GLN A 195 -10.57 11.48 27.28
N ALA A 196 -11.11 11.37 26.06
CA ALA A 196 -12.20 12.22 25.59
C ALA A 196 -13.49 12.03 26.41
N GLN A 197 -13.83 10.78 26.75
CA GLN A 197 -14.99 10.47 27.59
C GLN A 197 -14.83 11.01 29.02
N LEU A 198 -13.63 10.91 29.59
CA LEU A 198 -13.32 11.48 30.90
C LEU A 198 -13.47 13.01 30.88
N GLN A 199 -12.89 13.69 29.88
CA GLN A 199 -13.01 15.13 29.72
C GLN A 199 -14.47 15.57 29.62
N ARG A 200 -15.29 14.87 28.84
CA ARG A 200 -16.73 15.14 28.72
C ARG A 200 -17.46 14.96 30.05
N THR A 201 -17.13 13.92 30.80
CA THR A 201 -17.73 13.65 32.11
C THR A 201 -17.36 14.75 33.11
N MET A 202 -16.12 15.24 33.10
CA MET A 202 -15.68 16.35 33.95
C MET A 202 -16.40 17.67 33.62
N LEU A 203 -16.59 17.97 32.33
CA LEU A 203 -17.35 19.15 31.90
C LEU A 203 -18.81 19.08 32.35
N ASN A 204 -19.47 17.93 32.15
CA ASN A 204 -20.85 17.72 32.61
C ASN A 204 -20.97 17.88 34.14
N LEU A 205 -20.00 17.37 34.89
CA LEU A 205 -19.96 17.52 36.34
C LEU A 205 -19.81 19.00 36.74
N GLN A 206 -18.92 19.75 36.08
CA GLN A 206 -18.73 21.17 36.32
C GLN A 206 -20.01 21.97 36.07
N GLU A 207 -20.71 21.71 34.96
CA GLU A 207 -22.00 22.35 34.67
C GLU A 207 -23.06 22.03 35.71
N ALA A 208 -23.16 20.77 36.14
CA ALA A 208 -24.11 20.35 37.17
C ALA A 208 -23.85 21.06 38.50
N LEU A 209 -22.58 21.21 38.89
CA LEU A 209 -22.19 21.94 40.09
C LEU A 209 -22.57 23.42 39.97
N GLN A 210 -22.26 24.08 38.86
CA GLN A 210 -22.61 25.50 38.64
C GLN A 210 -24.11 25.78 38.72
N ARG A 211 -24.96 24.85 38.24
CA ARG A 211 -26.43 24.95 38.34
C ARG A 211 -26.95 24.78 39.76
N HIS A 212 -26.20 24.15 40.66
CA HIS A 212 -26.58 23.98 42.06
C HIS A 212 -26.09 25.10 42.97
N THR A 213 -25.05 25.84 42.57
CA THR A 213 -24.51 26.98 43.33
C THR A 213 -25.10 28.33 42.91
N SER A 214 -25.95 28.37 41.86
CA SER A 214 -26.69 29.55 41.39
C SER A 214 -28.13 29.50 41.86
#